data_AF-A0A4S8KKQ8-F1
#
_entry.id   AF-A0A4S8KKQ8-F1
#
_cell.length_a   1.000
_cell.length_b   1.000
_cell.length_c   1.000
_cell.angle_alpha   90.00
_cell.angle_beta   90.00
_cell.angle_gamma   90.00
#
_symmetry.space_group_name_H-M   'P 1'
#
loop_
_entity.id
_entity.type
_entity.pdbx_description
1 polymer ?
#
loop_
_entity_poly.entity_id
_entity_poly.type
_entity_poly.pdbx_seq_one_letter_code
_entity_poly.pdbx_strand_id
1 'polypeptide(L)'
;RLSFNANWTTRYDQGGILLHLTQAEGSPAPDRWIKTGIEFYMGKPYISTVATLTFSDWSIYPTVTSSASTTGDKTTIELQREKDELGSSLWVYEIVPDINGNEVERKPLREITWFFAEEDGWFVDVRAMAARPA
;
A
#
# COMPACT_ATOMS: atom_id res chain seq x y z
N ARG A 1 -1.88 -2.98 -8.78
CA ARG A 1 -2.05 -4.25 -8.02
C ARG A 1 -0.72 -4.96 -7.94
N LEU A 2 -0.39 -5.58 -6.81
CA LEU A 2 0.81 -6.39 -6.61
C LEU A 2 0.48 -7.61 -5.76
N SER A 3 0.89 -8.79 -6.22
CA SER A 3 0.94 -10.01 -5.39
C SER A 3 2.38 -10.35 -5.05
N PHE A 4 2.65 -10.67 -3.78
CA PHE A 4 3.99 -10.96 -3.29
C PHE A 4 3.95 -11.89 -2.08
N ASN A 5 5.09 -12.50 -1.76
CA ASN A 5 5.32 -13.23 -0.53
C ASN A 5 6.77 -12.98 -0.06
N ALA A 6 7.00 -13.16 1.23
CA ALA A 6 8.34 -13.14 1.82
C ALA A 6 8.33 -13.87 3.16
N ASN A 7 9.50 -13.98 3.78
CA ASN A 7 9.65 -14.44 5.16
C ASN A 7 9.82 -13.23 6.07
N TRP A 8 8.77 -12.89 6.83
CA TRP A 8 8.73 -11.75 7.72
C TRP A 8 9.29 -12.17 9.08
N THR A 9 10.50 -11.75 9.40
CA THR A 9 11.27 -12.31 10.53
C THR A 9 11.82 -11.24 11.45
N THR A 10 12.11 -10.07 10.91
CA THR A 10 12.73 -8.97 11.63
C THR A 10 11.72 -7.86 11.85
N ARG A 11 11.74 -7.24 13.02
CA ARG A 11 10.86 -6.12 13.34
C ARG A 11 11.00 -5.04 12.25
N TYR A 12 9.87 -4.64 11.67
CA TYR A 12 9.75 -3.69 10.56
C TYR A 12 10.22 -4.21 9.20
N ASP A 13 10.36 -5.52 9.00
CA ASP A 13 10.43 -6.07 7.64
C ASP A 13 9.20 -5.59 6.85
N GLN A 14 9.43 -5.00 5.68
CA GLN A 14 8.40 -4.40 4.83
C GLN A 14 8.53 -4.92 3.39
N GLY A 15 7.39 -5.18 2.74
CA GLY A 15 7.34 -5.51 1.31
C GLY A 15 5.95 -5.26 0.72
N GLY A 16 5.89 -4.88 -0.56
CA GLY A 16 4.66 -4.40 -1.18
C GLY A 16 4.92 -3.39 -2.30
N ILE A 17 4.07 -2.38 -2.42
CA ILE A 17 4.01 -1.44 -3.54
C ILE A 17 4.15 0.01 -3.08
N LEU A 18 4.88 0.80 -3.88
CA LEU A 18 5.10 2.23 -3.71
C LEU A 18 4.55 2.97 -4.93
N LEU A 19 3.71 3.96 -4.69
CA LEU A 19 3.32 4.97 -5.69
C LEU A 19 4.03 6.27 -5.30
N HIS A 20 4.71 6.88 -6.25
CA HIS A 20 5.40 8.16 -6.08
C HIS A 20 4.90 9.13 -7.16
N LEU A 21 4.27 10.20 -6.71
CA LEU A 21 3.76 11.30 -7.53
C LEU A 21 4.76 12.44 -7.48
N THR A 22 5.32 12.75 -8.64
CA THR A 22 6.34 13.79 -8.81
C THR A 22 5.92 14.74 -9.91
N GLN A 23 6.39 15.98 -9.85
CA GLN A 23 6.26 16.93 -10.96
C GLN A 23 7.53 16.99 -11.81
N ALA A 24 7.48 17.76 -12.90
CA ALA A 24 8.67 18.07 -13.67
C ALA A 24 9.75 18.72 -12.78
N GLU A 25 11.00 18.43 -13.11
CA GLU A 25 12.16 18.96 -12.39
C GLU A 25 12.09 20.50 -12.27
N GLY A 26 12.32 21.01 -11.05
CA GLY A 26 12.24 22.44 -10.75
C GLY A 26 10.87 22.95 -10.31
N SER A 27 9.85 22.08 -10.21
CA SER A 27 8.58 22.46 -9.59
C SER A 27 8.72 22.73 -8.08
N PRO A 28 8.06 23.76 -7.52
CA PRO A 28 8.08 24.04 -6.09
C PRO A 28 7.14 23.15 -5.26
N ALA A 29 6.23 22.38 -5.87
CA ALA A 29 5.33 21.54 -5.10
C ALA A 29 6.06 20.30 -4.55
N PRO A 30 5.76 19.87 -3.32
CA PRO A 30 6.38 18.68 -2.75
C PRO A 30 5.85 17.42 -3.43
N ASP A 31 6.75 16.45 -3.62
CA ASP A 31 6.38 15.10 -4.04
C ASP A 31 5.41 14.46 -3.04
N ARG A 32 4.65 13.48 -3.53
CA ARG A 32 3.70 12.71 -2.73
C ARG A 32 3.96 11.25 -2.91
N TRP A 33 3.89 10.46 -1.86
CA TRP A 33 4.04 9.01 -2.01
C TRP A 33 3.15 8.23 -1.07
N ILE A 34 2.81 7.03 -1.51
CA ILE A 34 2.14 6.02 -0.71
C ILE A 34 2.94 4.74 -0.82
N LYS A 35 3.32 4.16 0.31
CA LYS A 35 3.71 2.76 0.37
C LYS A 35 2.60 1.96 1.06
N THR A 36 2.30 0.80 0.50
CA THR A 36 1.37 -0.14 1.13
C THR A 36 1.80 -1.58 0.87
N GLY A 37 1.60 -2.44 1.85
CA GLY A 37 2.10 -3.81 1.81
C GLY A 37 2.10 -4.45 3.19
N ILE A 38 2.88 -5.50 3.35
CA ILE A 38 3.11 -6.12 4.65
C ILE A 38 4.17 -5.33 5.42
N GLU A 39 3.95 -5.15 6.72
CA GLU A 39 4.94 -4.74 7.70
C GLU A 39 4.92 -5.69 8.91
N PHE A 40 6.08 -6.20 9.29
CA PHE A 40 6.22 -7.06 10.46
C PHE A 40 6.28 -6.25 11.75
N TYR A 41 5.17 -6.19 12.47
CA TYR A 41 5.02 -5.35 13.65
C TYR A 41 4.39 -6.13 14.80
N MET A 42 4.82 -5.86 16.03
CA MET A 42 4.34 -6.58 17.23
C MET A 42 4.37 -8.12 17.10
N GLY A 43 5.39 -8.65 16.42
CA GLY A 43 5.62 -10.10 16.27
C GLY A 43 4.78 -10.81 15.21
N LYS A 44 4.06 -10.08 14.34
CA LYS A 44 3.28 -10.67 13.24
C LYS A 44 3.16 -9.73 12.03
N PRO A 45 2.83 -10.24 10.83
CA PRO A 45 2.57 -9.39 9.68
C PRO A 45 1.27 -8.59 9.83
N TYR A 46 1.32 -7.32 9.43
CA TYR A 46 0.16 -6.43 9.27
C TYR A 46 0.16 -5.86 7.87
N ILE A 47 -1.02 -5.52 7.33
CA ILE A 47 -1.06 -4.62 6.18
C ILE A 47 -0.84 -3.20 6.69
N SER A 48 0.22 -2.58 6.21
CA SER A 48 0.66 -1.25 6.58
C SER A 48 0.48 -0.33 5.38
N THR A 49 -0.09 0.85 5.60
CA THR A 49 -0.17 1.92 4.59
C THR A 49 0.39 3.19 5.18
N VAL A 50 1.36 3.79 4.50
CA VAL A 50 1.89 5.11 4.83
C VAL A 50 1.65 6.01 3.63
N ALA A 51 0.89 7.08 3.83
CA ALA A 51 0.67 8.13 2.84
C ALA A 51 1.39 9.40 3.29
N THR A 52 2.15 10.02 2.39
CA THR A 52 3.02 11.15 2.70
C THR A 52 2.87 12.26 1.69
N LEU A 53 2.58 13.46 2.22
CA LEU A 53 2.67 14.74 1.52
C LEU A 53 3.81 15.54 2.17
N THR A 54 3.49 16.29 3.24
CA THR A 54 4.51 16.97 4.08
C THR A 54 4.96 16.09 5.24
N PHE A 55 4.01 15.36 5.81
CA PHE A 55 4.23 14.40 6.90
C PHE A 55 3.66 13.04 6.50
N SER A 56 4.20 12.00 7.10
CA SER A 56 3.72 10.64 6.91
C SER A 56 2.56 10.35 7.86
N ASP A 57 1.45 9.89 7.32
CA ASP A 57 0.32 9.33 8.05
C ASP A 57 0.31 7.81 7.86
N TRP A 58 0.41 7.09 8.97
CA TRP A 58 0.59 5.65 9.01
C TRP A 58 -0.62 4.96 9.65
N SER A 59 -1.11 3.90 9.00
CA SER A 59 -2.06 2.96 9.60
C SER A 59 -1.66 1.50 9.35
N ILE A 60 -2.14 0.63 10.23
CA ILE A 60 -1.96 -0.82 10.16
C ILE A 60 -3.29 -1.55 10.35
N TYR A 61 -3.46 -2.66 9.64
CA TYR A 61 -4.64 -3.52 9.69
C TYR A 61 -4.21 -4.99 9.81
N PRO A 62 -4.92 -5.82 10.59
CA PRO A 62 -4.72 -7.27 10.54
C PRO A 62 -5.01 -7.78 9.12
N THR A 63 -4.05 -8.48 8.51
CA THR A 63 -4.30 -9.19 7.26
C THR A 63 -5.18 -10.41 7.52
N VAL A 64 -6.09 -10.72 6.61
CA VAL A 64 -6.89 -11.96 6.68
C VAL A 64 -6.14 -13.15 6.07
N THR A 65 -5.09 -12.88 5.28
CA THR A 65 -4.28 -13.91 4.63
C THR A 65 -3.23 -14.52 5.55
N SER A 66 -2.90 -13.90 6.69
CA SER A 66 -2.06 -14.55 7.69
C SER A 66 -2.91 -15.54 8.49
N SER A 67 -2.80 -16.81 8.12
CA SER A 67 -2.72 -17.83 9.17
C SER A 67 -1.60 -17.41 10.13
N ALA A 68 -1.52 -17.88 11.37
CA ALA A 68 -0.46 -17.45 12.31
C ALA A 68 1.01 -17.70 11.84
N SER A 69 1.21 -18.18 10.59
CA SER A 69 2.47 -18.28 9.86
C SER A 69 3.03 -16.90 9.48
N THR A 70 4.29 -16.66 9.81
CA THR A 70 5.06 -15.47 9.42
C THR A 70 5.81 -15.67 8.09
N THR A 71 5.61 -16.81 7.43
CA THR A 71 6.43 -17.26 6.29
C THR A 71 5.59 -17.69 5.10
N GLY A 72 5.87 -17.12 3.93
CA GLY A 72 5.46 -17.68 2.64
C GLY A 72 4.02 -17.41 2.20
N ASP A 73 3.16 -16.85 3.06
CA ASP A 73 1.79 -16.51 2.71
C ASP A 73 1.77 -15.42 1.61
N LYS A 74 1.01 -15.68 0.55
CA LYS A 74 0.87 -14.76 -0.60
C LYS A 74 -0.13 -13.67 -0.23
N THR A 75 0.33 -12.43 -0.20
CA THR A 75 -0.53 -11.26 -0.03
C THR A 75 -0.73 -10.57 -1.37
N THR A 76 -1.94 -10.09 -1.63
CA THR A 76 -2.24 -9.28 -2.81
C THR A 76 -2.85 -7.96 -2.37
N ILE A 77 -2.20 -6.85 -2.76
CA ILE A 77 -2.64 -5.50 -2.49
C ILE A 77 -3.01 -4.80 -3.80
N GLU A 78 -4.13 -4.10 -3.79
CA GLU A 78 -4.58 -3.27 -4.88
C GLU A 78 -4.69 -1.81 -4.44
N LEU A 79 -4.21 -0.93 -5.30
CA LEU A 79 -4.49 0.50 -5.21
C LEU A 79 -5.31 0.85 -6.44
N GLN A 80 -6.44 1.51 -6.22
CA GLN A 80 -7.33 1.94 -7.28
C GLN A 80 -7.68 3.41 -7.09
N ARG A 81 -7.57 4.16 -8.19
CA ARG A 81 -8.21 5.47 -8.27
C ARG A 81 -9.70 5.27 -8.40
N GLU A 82 -10.47 5.87 -7.51
CA GLU A 82 -11.92 5.91 -7.57
C GLU A 82 -12.38 7.37 -7.73
N LYS A 83 -13.57 7.55 -8.30
CA LYS A 83 -14.18 8.86 -8.53
C LYS A 83 -15.68 8.78 -8.31
N ASP A 84 -16.20 9.71 -7.54
CA ASP A 84 -17.63 9.87 -7.24
C ASP A 84 -18.05 11.35 -7.40
N GLU A 85 -19.24 11.71 -6.90
CA GLU A 85 -19.71 13.10 -6.88
C GLU A 85 -18.87 14.06 -6.01
N LEU A 86 -18.04 13.56 -5.09
CA LEU A 86 -17.24 14.35 -4.16
C LEU A 86 -15.79 14.56 -4.64
N GLY A 87 -15.28 13.71 -5.53
CA GLY A 87 -13.96 13.92 -6.13
C GLY A 87 -13.27 12.63 -6.58
N SER A 88 -11.94 12.67 -6.68
CA SER A 88 -11.11 11.49 -6.90
C SER A 88 -10.31 11.17 -5.65
N SER A 89 -10.25 9.90 -5.29
CA SER A 89 -9.44 9.40 -4.18
C SER A 89 -8.65 8.17 -4.60
N LEU A 90 -7.60 7.85 -3.83
CA LEU A 90 -6.91 6.58 -3.96
C LEU A 90 -7.36 5.65 -2.85
N TRP A 91 -7.91 4.51 -3.24
CA TRP A 91 -8.26 3.45 -2.32
C TRP A 91 -7.23 2.33 -2.31
N VAL A 92 -7.00 1.77 -1.13
CA VAL A 92 -6.16 0.59 -0.89
C VAL A 92 -7.04 -0.57 -0.44
N TYR A 93 -6.86 -1.72 -1.08
CA TYR A 93 -7.58 -2.95 -0.81
C TYR A 93 -6.64 -4.13 -0.57
N GLU A 94 -7.04 -5.02 0.35
CA GLU A 94 -6.56 -6.39 0.39
C GLU A 94 -7.42 -7.24 -0.54
N ILE A 95 -6.78 -7.99 -1.43
CA ILE A 95 -7.48 -8.97 -2.26
C ILE A 95 -7.42 -10.31 -1.55
N VAL A 96 -8.58 -10.78 -1.09
CA VAL A 96 -8.73 -12.00 -0.30
C VAL A 96 -9.05 -13.17 -1.23
N PRO A 97 -8.21 -14.21 -1.27
CA PRO A 97 -8.49 -15.40 -2.07
C PRO A 97 -9.24 -16.48 -1.27
N ASP A 98 -9.94 -17.37 -1.99
CA ASP A 98 -10.37 -18.68 -1.47
C ASP A 98 -9.20 -19.67 -1.38
N ILE A 99 -9.50 -20.91 -0.96
CA ILE A 99 -8.53 -22.00 -0.86
C ILE A 99 -7.91 -22.40 -2.22
N ASN A 100 -8.57 -22.07 -3.34
CA ASN A 100 -8.11 -22.36 -4.69
C ASN A 100 -7.35 -21.16 -5.30
N GLY A 101 -7.22 -20.05 -4.57
CA GLY A 101 -6.56 -18.84 -5.04
C GLY A 101 -7.46 -17.88 -5.84
N ASN A 102 -8.77 -18.12 -5.90
CA ASN A 102 -9.72 -17.23 -6.57
C ASN A 102 -10.05 -16.05 -5.67
N GLU A 103 -10.07 -14.84 -6.21
CA GLU A 103 -10.51 -13.63 -5.50
C GLU A 103 -11.98 -13.78 -5.06
N VAL A 104 -12.25 -13.70 -3.75
CA VAL A 104 -13.60 -13.78 -3.17
C VAL A 104 -14.03 -12.49 -2.48
N GLU A 105 -13.07 -11.68 -2.02
CA GLU A 105 -13.36 -10.39 -1.41
C GLU A 105 -12.28 -9.38 -1.79
N ARG A 106 -12.73 -8.16 -2.10
CA ARG A 106 -11.90 -6.97 -2.25
C ARG A 106 -12.11 -6.11 -1.01
N LYS A 107 -11.31 -6.36 0.02
CA LYS A 107 -11.51 -5.79 1.35
C LYS A 107 -10.95 -4.36 1.42
N PRO A 108 -11.78 -3.34 1.69
CA PRO A 108 -11.32 -1.95 1.79
C PRO A 108 -10.47 -1.76 3.04
N LEU A 109 -9.32 -1.09 2.90
CA LEU A 109 -8.42 -0.81 4.01
C LEU A 109 -8.30 0.68 4.29
N ARG A 110 -7.99 1.47 3.26
CA ARG A 110 -7.72 2.90 3.42
C ARG A 110 -8.10 3.69 2.17
N GLU A 111 -8.80 4.79 2.39
CA GLU A 111 -9.00 5.84 1.40
C GLU A 111 -8.03 6.99 1.65
N ILE A 112 -7.41 7.50 0.59
CA ILE A 112 -6.56 8.70 0.61
C ILE A 112 -7.17 9.71 -0.36
N THR A 113 -7.93 10.65 0.20
CA THR A 113 -8.72 11.63 -0.55
C THR A 113 -7.88 12.75 -1.18
N TRP A 114 -6.69 13.00 -0.66
CA TRP A 114 -5.82 14.08 -1.13
C TRP A 114 -4.79 13.66 -2.18
N PHE A 115 -4.62 12.36 -2.44
CA PHE A 115 -3.47 11.87 -3.22
C PHE A 115 -3.38 12.51 -4.61
N PHE A 116 -4.53 12.65 -5.26
CA PHE A 116 -4.70 13.19 -6.60
C PHE A 116 -5.09 14.69 -6.63
N ALA A 117 -5.00 15.41 -5.51
CA ALA A 117 -5.35 16.84 -5.48
C ALA A 117 -4.37 17.64 -6.36
N GLU A 118 -4.88 18.43 -7.31
CA GLU A 118 -4.04 19.29 -8.19
C GLU A 118 -2.95 18.52 -8.96
N GLU A 119 -3.26 17.29 -9.40
CA GLU A 119 -2.31 16.39 -10.05
C GLU A 119 -2.04 16.67 -11.55
N ASP A 120 -2.59 17.75 -12.11
CA ASP A 120 -2.41 18.06 -13.52
C ASP A 120 -0.93 18.25 -13.86
N GLY A 121 -0.43 17.46 -14.82
CA GLY A 121 0.99 17.48 -15.22
C GLY A 121 1.94 16.71 -14.29
N TRP A 122 1.43 15.95 -13.33
CA TRP A 122 2.23 15.06 -12.49
C TRP A 122 2.50 13.72 -13.17
N PHE A 123 3.58 13.08 -12.75
CA PHE A 123 3.95 11.72 -13.15
C PHE A 123 3.76 10.78 -11.96
N VAL A 124 3.16 9.61 -12.21
CA VAL A 124 3.10 8.53 -11.22
C VAL A 124 4.10 7.45 -11.57
N ASP A 125 4.97 7.17 -10.62
CA ASP A 125 5.88 6.04 -10.65
C ASP A 125 5.36 4.94 -9.73
N VAL A 126 5.30 3.71 -10.25
CA VAL A 126 4.71 2.56 -9.57
C VAL A 126 5.76 1.48 -9.45
N ARG A 127 6.16 1.15 -8.22
CA ARG A 127 7.25 0.21 -7.95
C ARG A 127 6.85 -0.85 -6.95
N ALA A 128 7.37 -2.06 -7.12
CA ALA A 128 7.52 -2.97 -5.98
C ALA A 128 8.58 -2.39 -5.04
N MET A 129 8.38 -2.54 -3.74
CA MET A 129 9.33 -2.10 -2.73
C MET A 129 9.55 -3.20 -1.69
N ALA A 130 10.72 -3.14 -1.06
CA ALA A 130 11.03 -3.86 0.15
C ALA A 130 11.91 -2.97 1.02
N ALA A 131 11.77 -3.08 2.34
CA ALA A 131 12.64 -2.41 3.29
C ALA A 131 12.88 -3.29 4.52
N ARG A 132 14.09 -3.21 5.06
CA ARG A 132 14.47 -3.79 6.34
C ARG A 132 15.18 -2.69 7.15
N PRO A 133 14.43 -1.91 7.95
CA PRO A 133 14.99 -0.76 8.66
C PRO A 133 15.98 -1.12 9.79
N ALA A 134 15.92 -2.35 10.30
CA ALA A 134 16.80 -2.87 11.35
C ALA A 134 17.35 -4.25 10.96
#